data_AF-A0A9P1H3I8-F1
#
_entry.id   AF-A0A9P1H3I8-F1
#
_cell.length_a   1.000
_cell.length_b   1.000
_cell.length_c   1.000
_cell.angle_alpha   90.00
_cell.angle_beta   90.00
_cell.angle_gamma   90.00
#
_symmetry.space_group_name_H-M   'P 1'
#
loop_
_entity.id
_entity.type
_entity.pdbx_description
1 polymer ?
#
loop_
_entity_poly.entity_id
_entity_poly.type
_entity_poly.pdbx_seq_one_letter_code
_entity_poly.pdbx_strand_id
1 'polypeptide(L)'
;MDHPAVDLLKSLMSMVSTSELEQDIGIFLERHLQGLGYTVERIAIAPGSTRHNVYAYLGSSRQTRILLTAHMDTVPPHIPLTVDGDVLRGRGSSDDLGPLAAQIVAAEELRKEGQVREEGGDIGLLFVVGEENGGHGMIAANDMGLTWESGIFAEPTENRLAKGHKGQHNIVAPSAKALCEVRMVSDLPGIKKRLEEIVARHENVELQFVFEYPEALLEWEIEGFDAAPVAFGTDIPRLRAEYCANRVLYGPGSILVAHGPDEFIRIPDLISSVSGYKRLVLHFLQKSQ
;
A
#
# COMPACT_ATOMS: atom_id res chain seq x y z
N MET A 1 13.28 -8.69 -24.18
CA MET A 1 14.11 -8.68 -22.95
C MET A 1 15.48 -8.05 -23.18
N ASP A 2 15.99 -8.04 -24.40
CA ASP A 2 17.22 -7.31 -24.76
C ASP A 2 16.88 -5.84 -25.04
N HIS A 3 17.11 -4.99 -24.04
CA HIS A 3 16.98 -3.54 -24.16
C HIS A 3 18.14 -2.89 -23.39
N PRO A 4 18.84 -1.88 -23.93
CA PRO A 4 19.99 -1.28 -23.26
C PRO A 4 19.70 -0.83 -21.82
N ALA A 5 18.48 -0.34 -21.56
CA ALA A 5 18.07 0.08 -20.21
C ALA A 5 17.99 -1.10 -19.23
N VAL A 6 17.56 -2.27 -19.69
CA VAL A 6 17.50 -3.49 -18.86
C VAL A 6 18.92 -3.94 -18.50
N ASP A 7 19.85 -3.93 -19.45
CA ASP A 7 21.23 -4.38 -19.21
C ASP A 7 22.02 -3.41 -18.31
N LEU A 8 21.80 -2.11 -18.51
CA LEU A 8 22.35 -1.08 -17.63
C LEU A 8 21.79 -1.21 -16.22
N LEU A 9 20.47 -1.35 -16.06
CA LEU A 9 19.85 -1.53 -14.75
C LEU A 9 20.38 -2.76 -14.01
N LYS A 10 20.54 -3.89 -14.71
CA LYS A 10 21.14 -5.10 -14.10
C LYS A 10 22.56 -4.83 -13.58
N SER A 11 23.36 -4.07 -14.33
CA SER A 11 24.72 -3.71 -13.93
C SER A 11 24.71 -2.80 -12.70
N LEU A 12 23.84 -1.79 -12.66
CA LEU A 12 23.68 -0.89 -11.51
C LEU A 12 23.23 -1.65 -10.26
N MET A 13 22.19 -2.48 -10.36
CA MET A 13 21.64 -3.26 -9.25
C MET A 13 22.58 -4.34 -8.71
N SER A 14 23.63 -4.71 -9.46
CA SER A 14 24.64 -5.66 -8.99
C SER A 14 25.60 -5.06 -7.97
N MET A 15 25.63 -3.73 -7.83
CA MET A 15 26.47 -3.01 -6.89
C MET A 15 25.70 -2.66 -5.61
N VAL A 16 26.41 -2.64 -4.49
CA VAL A 16 25.87 -2.09 -3.25
C VAL A 16 26.00 -0.57 -3.35
N SER A 17 24.87 0.13 -3.35
CA SER A 17 24.81 1.60 -3.33
C SER A 17 23.81 2.08 -2.30
N THR A 18 23.77 1.46 -1.11
CA THR A 18 22.98 2.06 -0.03
C THR A 18 23.56 3.43 0.33
N SER A 19 22.76 4.38 0.80
CA SER A 19 23.28 5.70 1.17
C SER A 19 24.53 5.58 2.05
N GLU A 20 25.54 6.41 1.79
CA GLU A 20 26.92 6.35 2.32
C GLU A 20 27.89 5.36 1.62
N LEU A 21 27.40 4.44 0.79
CA LEU A 21 28.20 3.44 0.06
C LEU A 21 28.14 3.62 -1.47
N GLU A 22 27.95 4.84 -1.97
CA GLU A 22 27.72 5.12 -3.40
C GLU A 22 29.00 5.16 -4.25
N GLN A 23 30.17 5.01 -3.64
CA GLN A 23 31.44 5.27 -4.31
C GLN A 23 31.66 4.38 -5.55
N ASP A 24 31.34 3.09 -5.45
CA ASP A 24 31.57 2.13 -6.54
C ASP A 24 30.62 2.37 -7.72
N ILE A 25 29.34 2.67 -7.44
CA ILE A 25 28.37 3.00 -8.49
C ILE A 25 28.71 4.33 -9.18
N GLY A 26 29.22 5.32 -8.44
CA GLY A 26 29.71 6.57 -9.01
C GLY A 26 30.91 6.37 -9.95
N ILE A 27 31.87 5.52 -9.55
CA ILE A 27 33.01 5.13 -10.40
C ILE A 27 32.53 4.40 -11.66
N PHE A 28 31.56 3.50 -11.52
CA PHE A 28 30.98 2.78 -12.65
C PHE A 28 30.29 3.74 -13.63
N LEU A 29 29.43 4.62 -13.13
CA LEU A 29 28.69 5.59 -13.96
C LEU A 29 29.64 6.54 -14.69
N GLU A 30 30.70 7.02 -14.03
CA GLU A 30 31.71 7.83 -14.70
C GLU A 30 32.32 7.10 -15.90
N ARG A 31 32.81 5.88 -15.69
CA ARG A 31 33.42 5.10 -16.77
C ARG A 31 32.44 4.75 -17.87
N HIS A 32 31.20 4.42 -17.50
CA HIS A 32 30.14 4.11 -18.44
C HIS A 32 29.83 5.30 -19.35
N LEU A 33 29.59 6.47 -18.76
CA LEU A 33 29.26 7.70 -19.49
C LEU A 33 30.44 8.21 -20.32
N GLN A 34 31.67 8.11 -19.82
CA GLN A 34 32.88 8.38 -20.61
C GLN A 34 32.99 7.45 -21.81
N GLY A 35 32.66 6.16 -21.64
CA GLY A 35 32.63 5.18 -22.72
C GLY A 35 31.58 5.48 -23.80
N LEU A 36 30.51 6.19 -23.44
CA LEU A 36 29.51 6.70 -24.38
C LEU A 36 29.93 8.02 -25.05
N GLY A 37 31.03 8.65 -24.61
CA GLY A 37 31.57 9.88 -25.19
C GLY A 37 31.20 11.16 -24.43
N TYR A 38 30.64 11.06 -23.22
CA TYR A 38 30.39 12.23 -22.39
C TYR A 38 31.68 12.73 -21.72
N THR A 39 31.77 14.05 -21.53
CA THR A 39 32.65 14.66 -20.54
C THR A 39 32.00 14.45 -19.17
N VAL A 40 32.76 13.92 -18.21
CA VAL A 40 32.24 13.58 -16.88
C VAL A 40 33.08 14.21 -15.77
N GLU A 41 32.40 14.75 -14.77
CA GLU A 41 32.97 15.30 -13.55
C GLU A 41 32.39 14.59 -12.33
N ARG A 42 33.25 14.36 -11.34
CA ARG A 42 32.82 13.94 -10.00
C ARG A 42 32.71 15.15 -9.10
N ILE A 43 31.53 15.38 -8.55
CA ILE A 43 31.27 16.53 -7.68
C ILE A 43 31.24 16.03 -6.24
N ALA A 44 32.31 16.27 -5.49
CA ALA A 44 32.39 15.87 -4.09
C ALA A 44 31.31 16.58 -3.26
N ILE A 45 30.63 15.86 -2.36
CA ILE A 45 29.57 16.45 -1.52
C ILE A 45 30.11 17.33 -0.38
N ALA A 46 31.40 17.23 -0.09
CA ALA A 46 32.13 18.06 0.87
C ALA A 46 33.64 17.99 0.57
N PRO A 47 34.44 18.97 1.00
CA PRO A 47 35.90 18.91 0.89
C PRO A 47 36.48 17.62 1.48
N GLY A 48 37.20 16.84 0.66
CA GLY A 48 37.83 15.58 1.08
C GLY A 48 36.89 14.37 1.16
N SER A 49 35.61 14.53 0.81
CA SER A 49 34.66 13.40 0.77
C SER A 49 35.00 12.43 -0.37
N THR A 50 34.90 11.13 -0.10
CA THR A 50 34.94 10.10 -1.15
C THR A 50 33.60 9.95 -1.87
N ARG A 51 32.50 10.40 -1.24
CA ARG A 51 31.16 10.44 -1.81
C ARG A 51 31.03 11.63 -2.77
N HIS A 52 30.51 11.36 -3.95
CA HIS A 52 30.45 12.33 -5.03
C HIS A 52 29.25 12.08 -5.93
N ASN A 53 28.66 13.15 -6.45
CA ASN A 53 27.76 13.06 -7.59
C ASN A 53 28.56 12.80 -8.87
N VAL A 54 27.88 12.31 -9.90
CA VAL A 54 28.42 12.18 -11.25
C VAL A 54 27.66 13.16 -12.15
N TYR A 55 28.37 14.14 -12.72
CA TYR A 55 27.81 15.08 -13.69
C TYR A 55 28.42 14.83 -15.07
N ALA A 56 27.58 14.55 -16.07
CA ALA A 56 27.99 14.25 -17.43
C ALA A 56 27.31 15.17 -18.45
N TYR A 57 28.05 15.60 -19.46
CA TYR A 57 27.57 16.48 -20.53
C TYR A 57 28.36 16.23 -21.83
N LEU A 58 27.80 16.64 -22.97
CA LEU A 58 28.44 16.49 -24.27
C LEU A 58 29.34 17.69 -24.60
N GLY A 59 30.49 17.42 -25.24
CA GLY A 59 31.47 18.43 -25.62
C GLY A 59 32.16 19.09 -24.42
N SER A 60 32.56 20.35 -24.58
CA SER A 60 33.31 21.12 -23.58
C SER A 60 32.46 22.07 -22.73
N SER A 61 31.17 22.24 -23.06
CA SER A 61 30.27 23.15 -22.34
C SER A 61 29.59 22.41 -21.19
N ARG A 62 30.08 22.65 -19.98
CA ARG A 62 29.47 22.18 -18.73
C ARG A 62 28.05 22.72 -18.52
N GLN A 63 27.77 23.91 -19.05
CA GLN A 63 26.46 24.56 -18.95
C GLN A 63 25.49 23.95 -19.97
N THR A 64 24.39 23.36 -19.47
CA THR A 64 23.38 22.68 -20.28
C THR A 64 21.99 23.31 -20.12
N ARG A 65 21.08 23.11 -21.08
CA ARG A 65 19.71 23.65 -21.04
C ARG A 65 18.80 22.81 -20.15
N ILE A 66 18.86 21.49 -20.31
CA ILE A 66 18.01 20.52 -19.62
C ILE A 66 18.87 19.65 -18.72
N LEU A 67 18.47 19.50 -17.46
CA LEU A 67 19.07 18.57 -16.51
C LEU A 67 18.19 17.31 -16.41
N LEU A 68 18.72 16.15 -16.74
CA LEU A 68 18.16 14.87 -16.30
C LEU A 68 18.88 14.49 -15.01
N THR A 69 18.11 14.27 -13.95
CA THR A 69 18.68 13.91 -12.65
C THR A 69 17.93 12.75 -12.03
N ALA A 70 18.68 11.88 -11.38
CA ALA A 70 18.25 10.72 -10.62
C ALA A 70 19.19 10.56 -9.43
N HIS A 71 18.77 9.83 -8.40
CA HIS A 71 19.70 9.45 -7.33
C HIS A 71 20.28 8.05 -7.58
N MET A 72 21.53 7.84 -7.16
CA MET A 72 22.23 6.56 -7.31
C MET A 72 22.37 5.80 -5.99
N ASP A 73 21.93 6.40 -4.89
CA ASP A 73 21.82 5.73 -3.61
C ASP A 73 20.52 4.96 -3.46
N THR A 74 20.39 4.19 -2.38
CA THR A 74 19.19 3.40 -2.05
C THR A 74 19.10 3.23 -0.54
N VAL A 75 17.91 2.97 0.01
CA VAL A 75 17.84 2.59 1.45
C VAL A 75 18.38 1.18 1.73
N PRO A 76 18.93 0.92 2.93
CA PRO A 76 19.31 -0.43 3.34
C PRO A 76 18.11 -1.36 3.59
N PRO A 77 18.30 -2.69 3.57
CA PRO A 77 19.50 -3.38 3.11
C PRO A 77 19.57 -3.41 1.56
N HIS A 78 20.76 -3.74 1.05
CA HIS A 78 20.90 -4.16 -0.33
C HIS A 78 20.13 -5.48 -0.55
N ILE A 79 19.34 -5.53 -1.63
CA ILE A 79 18.57 -6.70 -2.04
C ILE A 79 19.09 -7.08 -3.43
N PRO A 80 19.73 -8.25 -3.59
CA PRO A 80 20.30 -8.67 -4.86
C PRO A 80 19.27 -8.74 -5.98
N LEU A 81 19.73 -8.48 -7.20
CA LEU A 81 18.94 -8.63 -8.42
C LEU A 81 18.43 -10.08 -8.57
N THR A 82 17.13 -10.22 -8.82
CA THR A 82 16.54 -11.43 -9.41
C THR A 82 15.73 -11.07 -10.64
N VAL A 83 15.68 -12.01 -11.59
CA VAL A 83 14.93 -11.86 -12.85
C VAL A 83 13.91 -12.99 -12.91
N ASP A 84 12.63 -12.63 -12.95
CA ASP A 84 11.51 -13.57 -13.06
C ASP A 84 10.64 -13.17 -14.25
N GLY A 85 10.82 -13.87 -15.37
CA GLY A 85 10.18 -13.52 -16.63
C GLY A 85 10.52 -12.10 -17.07
N ASP A 86 9.52 -11.23 -17.13
CA ASP A 86 9.61 -9.82 -17.50
C ASP A 86 9.81 -8.89 -16.29
N VAL A 87 10.01 -9.43 -15.08
CA VAL A 87 10.15 -8.66 -13.85
C VAL A 87 11.58 -8.71 -13.32
N LEU A 88 12.19 -7.53 -13.15
CA LEU A 88 13.43 -7.33 -12.40
C LEU A 88 13.09 -6.97 -10.95
N ARG A 89 13.66 -7.69 -9.99
CA ARG A 89 13.47 -7.43 -8.55
C ARG A 89 14.80 -7.17 -7.87
N GLY A 90 14.81 -6.31 -6.89
CA GLY A 90 15.99 -5.96 -6.09
C GLY A 90 15.98 -4.49 -5.69
N ARG A 91 16.92 -4.11 -4.84
CA ARG A 91 17.04 -2.72 -4.36
C ARG A 91 17.46 -1.82 -5.53
N GLY A 92 16.84 -0.65 -5.68
CA GLY A 92 17.12 0.23 -6.82
C GLY A 92 16.29 -0.03 -8.07
N SER A 93 15.62 -1.20 -8.19
CA SER A 93 14.85 -1.55 -9.40
C SER A 93 13.78 -0.52 -9.77
N SER A 94 13.11 0.05 -8.77
CA SER A 94 12.12 1.12 -8.93
C SER A 94 12.63 2.49 -8.48
N ASP A 95 13.39 2.53 -7.40
CA ASP A 95 13.80 3.75 -6.70
C ASP A 95 15.30 3.66 -6.34
N ASP A 96 16.20 4.32 -7.10
CA ASP A 96 15.92 5.06 -8.35
C ASP A 96 16.85 4.66 -9.51
N LEU A 97 17.51 3.51 -9.40
CA LEU A 97 18.42 3.01 -10.44
C LEU A 97 17.70 2.65 -11.75
N GLY A 98 16.43 2.22 -11.68
CA GLY A 98 15.60 1.95 -12.85
C GLY A 98 15.36 3.20 -13.70
N PRO A 99 14.77 4.25 -13.12
CA PRO A 99 14.64 5.54 -13.78
C PRO A 99 15.96 6.16 -14.21
N LEU A 100 17.03 6.03 -13.42
CA LEU A 100 18.40 6.45 -13.80
C LEU A 100 18.83 5.78 -15.11
N ALA A 101 18.73 4.45 -15.21
CA ALA A 101 19.09 3.71 -16.43
C ALA A 101 18.24 4.15 -17.64
N ALA A 102 16.94 4.40 -17.42
CA ALA A 102 16.04 4.89 -18.46
C ALA A 102 16.44 6.29 -18.96
N GLN A 103 16.84 7.21 -18.08
CA GLN A 103 17.31 8.55 -18.46
C GLN A 103 18.58 8.49 -19.33
N ILE A 104 19.56 7.66 -18.97
CA ILE A 104 20.79 7.49 -19.76
C ILE A 104 20.45 6.98 -21.17
N VAL A 105 19.61 5.95 -21.27
CA VAL A 105 19.27 5.37 -22.57
C VAL A 105 18.43 6.32 -23.41
N ALA A 106 17.49 7.05 -22.81
CA ALA A 106 16.70 8.06 -23.53
C ALA A 106 17.59 9.19 -24.08
N ALA A 107 18.58 9.66 -23.32
CA ALA A 107 19.53 10.66 -23.79
C ALA A 107 20.35 10.14 -24.99
N GLU A 108 20.79 8.89 -24.94
CA GLU A 108 21.53 8.25 -26.02
C GLU A 108 20.69 7.99 -27.27
N GLU A 109 19.41 7.63 -27.12
CA GLU A 109 18.49 7.47 -28.24
C GLU A 109 18.24 8.82 -28.92
N LEU A 110 17.95 9.88 -28.15
CA LEU A 110 17.79 11.23 -28.69
C LEU A 110 19.05 11.73 -29.40
N ARG A 111 20.24 11.38 -28.88
CA ARG A 111 21.52 11.69 -29.52
C ARG A 111 21.68 10.97 -30.87
N LYS A 112 21.39 9.66 -30.91
CA LYS A 112 21.44 8.85 -32.15
C LYS A 112 20.42 9.31 -33.19
N GLU A 113 19.27 9.80 -32.75
CA GLU A 113 18.22 10.38 -33.59
C GLU A 113 18.53 11.81 -34.06
N GLY A 114 19.64 12.41 -33.59
CA GLY A 114 20.05 13.77 -33.92
C GLY A 114 19.17 14.86 -33.31
N GLN A 115 18.36 14.52 -32.29
CA GLN A 115 17.51 15.47 -31.55
C GLN A 115 18.29 16.24 -30.48
N VAL A 116 19.42 15.69 -30.03
CA VAL A 116 20.33 16.31 -29.06
C VAL A 116 21.66 16.56 -29.76
N ARG A 117 22.18 17.79 -29.63
CA ARG A 117 23.44 18.17 -30.26
C ARG A 117 24.63 17.63 -29.46
N GLU A 118 25.60 17.06 -30.17
CA GLU A 118 26.91 16.65 -29.61
C GLU A 118 27.70 17.86 -29.05
N GLU A 119 27.40 19.06 -29.55
CA GLU A 119 27.97 20.32 -29.06
C GLU A 119 26.85 21.35 -28.86
N GLY A 120 26.91 22.11 -27.76
CA GLY A 120 25.98 23.21 -27.49
C GLY A 120 25.16 23.08 -26.21
N GLY A 121 25.39 22.03 -25.41
CA GLY A 121 24.86 21.92 -24.06
C GLY A 121 23.34 21.75 -24.00
N ASP A 122 22.77 20.82 -24.77
CA ASP A 122 21.32 20.57 -24.68
C ASP A 122 20.94 19.85 -23.39
N ILE A 123 21.62 18.73 -23.09
CA ILE A 123 21.31 17.85 -21.96
C ILE A 123 22.54 17.66 -21.09
N GLY A 124 22.36 17.80 -19.78
CA GLY A 124 23.28 17.32 -18.75
C GLY A 124 22.63 16.19 -17.94
N LEU A 125 23.43 15.22 -17.54
CA LEU A 125 23.03 14.11 -16.67
C LEU A 125 23.69 14.33 -15.30
N LEU A 126 22.89 14.46 -14.25
CA LEU A 126 23.41 14.58 -12.88
C LEU A 126 22.87 13.43 -12.04
N PHE A 127 23.76 12.56 -11.58
CA PHE A 127 23.40 11.47 -10.68
C PHE A 127 23.91 11.80 -9.28
N VAL A 128 22.99 11.90 -8.32
CA VAL A 128 23.29 12.41 -6.99
C VAL A 128 23.34 11.31 -5.94
N VAL A 129 24.11 11.55 -4.87
CA VAL A 129 24.21 10.67 -3.71
C VAL A 129 23.39 11.17 -2.52
N GLY A 130 22.99 10.26 -1.65
CA GLY A 130 22.38 10.56 -0.36
C GLY A 130 21.02 11.26 -0.45
N GLU A 131 20.23 11.03 -1.50
CA GLU A 131 18.84 11.51 -1.60
C GLU A 131 18.02 10.94 -0.44
N GLU A 132 18.07 9.62 -0.29
CA GLU A 132 17.30 8.82 0.67
C GLU A 132 17.66 9.14 2.14
N ASN A 133 18.78 9.83 2.34
CA ASN A 133 19.29 10.26 3.63
C ASN A 133 19.55 11.78 3.69
N GLY A 134 18.64 12.59 3.14
CA GLY A 134 18.61 14.04 3.40
C GLY A 134 19.11 14.92 2.26
N GLY A 135 19.26 14.38 1.04
CA GLY A 135 19.52 15.17 -0.17
C GLY A 135 20.94 15.73 -0.30
N HIS A 136 21.95 15.12 0.33
CA HIS A 136 23.32 15.65 0.39
C HIS A 136 23.92 15.98 -0.97
N GLY A 137 23.74 15.09 -1.95
CA GLY A 137 24.24 15.28 -3.31
C GLY A 137 23.59 16.46 -4.01
N MET A 138 22.26 16.60 -3.92
CA MET A 138 21.55 17.74 -4.52
C MET A 138 21.89 19.06 -3.81
N ILE A 139 22.13 19.04 -2.49
CA ILE A 139 22.62 20.22 -1.76
C ILE A 139 23.98 20.66 -2.32
N ALA A 140 24.93 19.73 -2.51
CA ALA A 140 26.24 20.02 -3.09
C ALA A 140 26.17 20.49 -4.55
N ALA A 141 25.14 20.08 -5.29
CA ALA A 141 24.93 20.53 -6.67
C ALA A 141 24.66 22.04 -6.78
N ASN A 142 24.15 22.69 -5.72
CA ASN A 142 23.95 24.14 -5.70
C ASN A 142 25.27 24.92 -5.83
N ASP A 143 26.39 24.35 -5.39
CA ASP A 143 27.70 24.99 -5.43
C ASP A 143 28.40 24.81 -6.79
N MET A 144 27.78 24.11 -7.74
CA MET A 144 28.34 23.90 -9.08
C MET A 144 28.38 25.18 -9.92
N GLY A 145 27.66 26.25 -9.53
CA GLY A 145 27.59 27.50 -10.29
C GLY A 145 26.92 27.35 -11.65
N LEU A 146 26.04 26.35 -11.80
CA LEU A 146 25.27 26.09 -13.02
C LEU A 146 23.81 26.51 -12.83
N THR A 147 23.14 26.74 -13.94
CA THR A 147 21.68 26.95 -13.99
C THR A 147 21.09 26.06 -15.07
N TRP A 148 19.80 25.76 -15.03
CA TRP A 148 19.14 24.99 -16.09
C TRP A 148 17.80 25.62 -16.42
N GLU A 149 17.38 25.55 -17.68
CA GLU A 149 16.05 25.99 -18.11
C GLU A 149 14.98 25.02 -17.63
N SER A 150 15.31 23.73 -17.52
CA SER A 150 14.40 22.69 -17.06
C SER A 150 15.16 21.55 -16.37
N GLY A 151 14.55 20.97 -15.34
CA GLY A 151 15.05 19.77 -14.67
C GLY A 151 14.01 18.66 -14.70
N ILE A 152 14.42 17.45 -15.08
CA ILE A 152 13.60 16.24 -15.07
C ILE A 152 14.18 15.35 -13.98
N PHE A 153 13.47 15.30 -12.85
CA PHE A 153 13.81 14.49 -11.70
C PHE A 153 13.14 13.13 -11.86
N ALA A 154 13.95 12.08 -11.87
CA ALA A 154 13.48 10.70 -11.86
C ALA A 154 13.00 10.34 -10.46
N GLU A 155 11.82 9.72 -10.42
CA GLU A 155 11.18 9.10 -9.26
C GLU A 155 10.12 8.10 -9.78
N PRO A 156 9.76 7.05 -9.02
CA PRO A 156 8.77 6.06 -9.44
C PRO A 156 7.35 6.63 -9.41
N THR A 157 6.93 7.19 -10.54
CA THR A 157 5.64 7.87 -10.72
C THR A 157 4.66 7.10 -11.61
N GLU A 158 4.91 5.81 -11.86
CA GLU A 158 4.13 4.97 -12.79
C GLU A 158 4.05 5.54 -14.22
N ASN A 159 5.14 6.18 -14.69
CA ASN A 159 5.20 6.88 -15.98
C ASN A 159 4.18 8.03 -16.11
N ARG A 160 3.89 8.73 -15.01
CA ARG A 160 2.98 9.90 -14.99
C ARG A 160 3.69 11.13 -14.43
N LEU A 161 3.31 12.31 -14.91
CA LEU A 161 3.78 13.55 -14.33
C LEU A 161 3.13 13.78 -12.95
N ALA A 162 3.96 13.91 -11.91
CA ALA A 162 3.51 14.29 -10.58
C ALA A 162 3.06 15.76 -10.55
N LYS A 163 1.98 16.06 -9.83
CA LYS A 163 1.52 17.45 -9.61
C LYS A 163 2.16 18.12 -8.38
N GLY A 164 2.97 17.38 -7.64
CA GLY A 164 3.62 17.77 -6.40
C GLY A 164 3.88 16.56 -5.50
N HIS A 165 4.75 16.73 -4.52
CA HIS A 165 5.05 15.75 -3.46
C HIS A 165 5.07 16.44 -2.09
N LYS A 166 5.01 15.67 -1.00
CA LYS A 166 5.06 16.21 0.37
C LYS A 166 6.49 16.68 0.72
N GLY A 167 6.59 17.55 1.72
CA GLY A 167 7.83 18.22 2.12
C GLY A 167 8.82 17.42 2.98
N GLN A 168 8.53 16.18 3.41
CA GLN A 168 9.47 15.21 4.02
C GLN A 168 8.77 13.90 4.47
N HIS A 169 9.54 12.82 4.57
CA HIS A 169 9.21 11.46 5.04
C HIS A 169 7.98 10.77 4.41
N ASN A 170 8.23 9.78 3.56
CA ASN A 170 7.23 8.80 3.16
C ASN A 170 6.97 7.82 4.31
N ILE A 171 5.95 8.07 5.13
CA ILE A 171 5.43 7.08 6.08
C ILE A 171 4.38 6.24 5.35
N VAL A 172 4.79 5.08 4.82
CA VAL A 172 3.88 4.06 4.29
C VAL A 172 3.76 2.96 5.34
N ALA A 173 2.56 2.77 5.91
CA ALA A 173 2.34 1.73 6.90
C ALA A 173 2.46 0.35 6.23
N PRO A 174 3.28 -0.58 6.78
CA PRO A 174 3.47 -1.90 6.17
C PRO A 174 2.24 -2.82 6.33
N SER A 175 1.30 -2.47 7.19
CA SER A 175 0.03 -3.19 7.37
C SER A 175 -1.04 -2.28 8.00
N ALA A 176 -2.30 -2.68 7.85
CA ALA A 176 -3.45 -2.10 8.54
C ALA A 176 -4.37 -3.23 9.02
N LYS A 177 -5.13 -2.99 10.09
CA LYS A 177 -6.10 -3.95 10.63
C LYS A 177 -7.46 -3.29 10.80
N ALA A 178 -8.52 -4.02 10.46
CA ALA A 178 -9.90 -3.60 10.69
C ALA A 178 -10.67 -4.74 11.38
N LEU A 179 -11.51 -4.39 12.35
CA LEU A 179 -12.45 -5.32 12.97
C LEU A 179 -13.84 -5.09 12.36
N CYS A 180 -14.45 -6.14 11.84
CA CYS A 180 -15.79 -6.09 11.24
C CYS A 180 -16.73 -7.02 12.00
N GLU A 181 -17.92 -6.52 12.37
CA GLU A 181 -19.00 -7.32 12.97
C GLU A 181 -20.08 -7.56 11.92
N VAL A 182 -20.46 -8.83 11.71
CA VAL A 182 -21.56 -9.21 10.82
C VAL A 182 -22.67 -9.84 11.65
N ARG A 183 -23.83 -9.18 11.67
CA ARG A 183 -25.05 -9.71 12.29
C ARG A 183 -25.91 -10.38 11.23
N MET A 184 -26.45 -11.54 11.55
CA MET A 184 -27.14 -12.40 10.61
C MET A 184 -28.33 -13.11 11.27
N VAL A 185 -29.31 -13.49 10.46
CA VAL A 185 -30.55 -14.15 10.93
C VAL A 185 -30.47 -15.67 10.79
N SER A 186 -29.75 -16.19 9.79
CA SER A 186 -29.52 -17.62 9.56
C SER A 186 -28.36 -17.86 8.59
N ASP A 187 -27.84 -19.10 8.53
CA ASP A 187 -26.81 -19.59 7.60
C ASP A 187 -25.38 -19.05 7.85
N LEU A 188 -24.87 -19.26 9.08
CA LEU A 188 -23.51 -18.85 9.44
C LEU A 188 -22.45 -19.48 8.50
N PRO A 189 -22.54 -20.78 8.15
CA PRO A 189 -21.59 -21.38 7.21
C PRO A 189 -21.58 -20.71 5.83
N GLY A 190 -22.75 -20.41 5.26
CA GLY A 190 -22.86 -19.74 3.97
C GLY A 190 -22.33 -18.30 3.99
N ILE A 191 -22.53 -17.57 5.08
CA ILE A 191 -21.98 -16.22 5.25
C ILE A 191 -20.45 -16.24 5.35
N LYS A 192 -19.88 -17.17 6.12
CA LYS A 192 -18.41 -17.33 6.20
C LYS A 192 -17.80 -17.60 4.83
N LYS A 193 -18.41 -18.51 4.07
CA LYS A 193 -17.98 -18.82 2.70
C LYS A 193 -17.99 -17.60 1.79
N ARG A 194 -19.03 -16.77 1.84
CA ARG A 194 -19.10 -15.53 1.04
C ARG A 194 -18.01 -14.53 1.41
N LEU A 195 -17.70 -14.39 2.71
CA LEU A 195 -16.62 -13.51 3.16
C LEU A 195 -15.26 -13.99 2.67
N GLU A 196 -15.00 -15.29 2.75
CA GLU A 196 -13.80 -15.93 2.20
C GLU A 196 -13.67 -15.68 0.68
N GLU A 197 -14.76 -15.86 -0.08
CA GLU A 197 -14.80 -15.61 -1.53
C GLU A 197 -14.55 -14.14 -1.92
N ILE A 198 -14.96 -13.19 -1.07
CA ILE A 198 -14.69 -11.76 -1.27
C ILE A 198 -13.21 -11.48 -1.01
N VAL A 199 -12.68 -11.95 0.13
CA VAL A 199 -11.29 -11.70 0.52
C VAL A 199 -10.30 -12.38 -0.43
N ALA A 200 -10.62 -13.56 -0.94
CA ALA A 200 -9.78 -14.28 -1.91
C ALA A 200 -9.51 -13.51 -3.22
N ARG A 201 -10.27 -12.43 -3.50
CA ARG A 201 -10.04 -11.53 -4.65
C ARG A 201 -8.91 -10.51 -4.40
N HIS A 202 -8.37 -10.48 -3.19
CA HIS A 202 -7.40 -9.49 -2.72
C HIS A 202 -6.20 -10.19 -2.09
N GLU A 203 -5.10 -10.32 -2.85
CA GLU A 203 -3.89 -11.07 -2.43
C GLU A 203 -3.26 -10.57 -1.12
N ASN A 204 -3.45 -9.29 -0.78
CA ASN A 204 -2.83 -8.64 0.38
C ASN A 204 -3.77 -8.49 1.59
N VAL A 205 -4.90 -9.22 1.62
CA VAL A 205 -5.87 -9.16 2.72
C VAL A 205 -5.99 -10.52 3.38
N GLU A 206 -5.70 -10.58 4.67
CA GLU A 206 -5.89 -11.78 5.50
C GLU A 206 -7.21 -11.69 6.28
N LEU A 207 -8.01 -12.77 6.26
CA LEU A 207 -9.27 -12.88 7.00
C LEU A 207 -9.09 -13.80 8.20
N GLN A 208 -9.43 -13.30 9.39
CA GLN A 208 -9.47 -14.10 10.61
C GLN A 208 -10.85 -14.02 11.27
N PHE A 209 -11.51 -15.16 11.45
CA PHE A 209 -12.72 -15.25 12.26
C PHE A 209 -12.35 -15.35 13.74
N VAL A 210 -12.49 -14.25 14.47
CA VAL A 210 -12.08 -14.14 15.88
C VAL A 210 -13.19 -14.53 16.86
N PHE A 211 -14.45 -14.40 16.48
CA PHE A 211 -15.58 -14.71 17.35
C PHE A 211 -16.84 -15.04 16.55
N GLU A 212 -17.60 -16.05 16.96
CA GLU A 212 -18.83 -16.45 16.30
C GLU A 212 -19.92 -16.88 17.29
N TYR A 213 -21.16 -16.62 16.90
CA TYR A 213 -22.36 -17.07 17.59
C TYR A 213 -23.30 -17.71 16.56
N PRO A 214 -23.68 -18.99 16.73
CA PRO A 214 -24.67 -19.59 15.86
C PRO A 214 -26.04 -18.94 16.08
N GLU A 215 -26.86 -18.92 15.04
CA GLU A 215 -28.26 -18.54 15.14
C GLU A 215 -29.01 -19.44 16.13
N ALA A 216 -29.93 -18.86 16.90
CA ALA A 216 -30.91 -19.63 17.66
C ALA A 216 -32.22 -19.65 16.88
N LEU A 217 -32.51 -20.79 16.26
CA LEU A 217 -33.83 -21.07 15.70
C LEU A 217 -34.78 -21.39 16.86
N LEU A 218 -35.88 -20.64 16.93
CA LEU A 218 -36.85 -20.71 18.01
C LEU A 218 -38.14 -21.36 17.52
N GLU A 219 -38.95 -21.82 18.45
CA GLU A 219 -40.35 -22.10 18.21
C GLU A 219 -41.10 -20.76 18.09
N TRP A 220 -41.87 -20.60 17.02
CA TRP A 220 -42.56 -19.34 16.74
C TRP A 220 -43.98 -19.55 16.18
N GLU A 221 -44.30 -20.73 15.63
CA GLU A 221 -45.63 -21.08 15.12
C GLU A 221 -46.59 -21.45 16.26
N ILE A 222 -46.97 -20.45 17.07
CA ILE A 222 -47.91 -20.62 18.19
C ILE A 222 -49.18 -19.81 17.92
N GLU A 223 -50.34 -20.46 18.00
CA GLU A 223 -51.63 -19.85 17.70
C GLU A 223 -51.88 -18.57 18.53
N GLY A 224 -52.28 -17.49 17.84
CA GLY A 224 -52.61 -16.21 18.47
C GLY A 224 -51.39 -15.34 18.80
N PHE A 225 -50.23 -15.62 18.20
CA PHE A 225 -49.03 -14.80 18.23
C PHE A 225 -48.55 -14.47 16.82
N ASP A 226 -48.14 -13.22 16.61
CA ASP A 226 -47.38 -12.80 15.43
C ASP A 226 -45.89 -13.03 15.69
N ALA A 227 -45.14 -13.40 14.65
CA ALA A 227 -43.70 -13.65 14.73
C ALA A 227 -42.93 -12.81 13.70
N ALA A 228 -41.76 -12.32 14.10
CA ALA A 228 -40.83 -11.61 13.24
C ALA A 228 -39.39 -11.92 13.66
N PRO A 229 -38.42 -11.91 12.73
CA PRO A 229 -37.01 -12.01 13.08
C PRO A 229 -36.57 -10.79 13.89
N VAL A 230 -35.67 -11.00 14.84
CA VAL A 230 -35.06 -9.93 15.64
C VAL A 230 -33.59 -9.74 15.28
N ALA A 231 -33.12 -8.49 15.29
CA ALA A 231 -31.75 -8.12 14.92
C ALA A 231 -30.82 -7.95 16.14
N PHE A 232 -31.02 -8.78 17.18
CA PHE A 232 -30.24 -8.75 18.42
C PHE A 232 -30.04 -10.17 18.98
N GLY A 233 -28.95 -10.36 19.72
CA GLY A 233 -28.63 -11.62 20.40
C GLY A 233 -29.24 -11.69 21.81
N THR A 234 -29.42 -12.91 22.30
CA THR A 234 -29.85 -13.21 23.67
C THR A 234 -29.00 -14.35 24.24
N ASP A 235 -29.25 -14.73 25.49
CA ASP A 235 -28.65 -15.89 26.16
C ASP A 235 -29.21 -17.23 25.70
N ILE A 236 -30.27 -17.26 24.87
CA ILE A 236 -30.93 -18.48 24.40
C ILE A 236 -29.95 -19.54 23.84
N PRO A 237 -28.96 -19.21 22.97
CA PRO A 237 -28.01 -20.21 22.47
C PRO A 237 -27.14 -20.87 23.56
N ARG A 238 -27.01 -20.26 24.76
CA ARG A 238 -26.16 -20.76 25.84
C ARG A 238 -26.78 -21.90 26.63
N LEU A 239 -28.12 -21.94 26.72
CA LEU A 239 -28.80 -23.07 27.36
C LEU A 239 -28.72 -24.29 26.43
N ARG A 240 -28.18 -25.42 26.90
CA ARG A 240 -28.03 -26.61 26.05
C ARG A 240 -29.38 -27.25 25.73
N ALA A 241 -29.51 -27.83 24.53
CA ALA A 241 -30.76 -28.44 24.05
C ALA A 241 -31.26 -29.58 24.94
N GLU A 242 -30.35 -30.33 25.56
CA GLU A 242 -30.64 -31.39 26.53
C GLU A 242 -31.45 -30.90 27.75
N TYR A 243 -31.35 -29.60 28.08
CA TYR A 243 -32.08 -29.00 29.20
C TYR A 243 -33.36 -28.29 28.78
N CYS A 244 -33.44 -27.84 27.53
CA CYS A 244 -34.59 -27.09 27.03
C CYS A 244 -34.64 -27.21 25.51
N ALA A 245 -35.47 -28.14 25.02
CA ALA A 245 -35.64 -28.40 23.60
C ALA A 245 -36.54 -27.36 22.92
N ASN A 246 -37.65 -26.97 23.57
CA ASN A 246 -38.59 -25.97 23.06
C ASN A 246 -38.26 -24.59 23.62
N ARG A 247 -38.08 -23.59 22.76
CA ARG A 247 -37.63 -22.25 23.15
C ARG A 247 -38.41 -21.20 22.38
N VAL A 248 -38.87 -20.18 23.08
CA VAL A 248 -39.55 -19.01 22.51
C VAL A 248 -38.85 -17.74 23.01
N LEU A 249 -38.83 -16.70 22.20
CA LEU A 249 -38.40 -15.36 22.63
C LEU A 249 -39.61 -14.43 22.56
N TYR A 250 -40.07 -13.96 23.72
CA TYR A 250 -41.25 -13.12 23.82
C TYR A 250 -41.08 -12.12 24.96
N GLY A 251 -41.44 -10.87 24.70
CA GLY A 251 -41.49 -9.82 25.72
C GLY A 251 -42.04 -8.51 25.17
N PRO A 252 -42.57 -7.63 26.03
CA PRO A 252 -43.00 -6.29 25.63
C PRO A 252 -41.82 -5.33 25.46
N GLY A 253 -42.06 -4.22 24.76
CA GLY A 253 -41.05 -3.18 24.52
C GLY A 253 -40.41 -3.29 23.14
N SER A 254 -39.44 -2.42 22.87
CA SER A 254 -38.75 -2.33 21.58
C SER A 254 -37.25 -2.29 21.77
N ILE A 255 -36.52 -3.08 21.00
CA ILE A 255 -35.05 -3.04 20.99
C ILE A 255 -34.51 -1.68 20.52
N LEU A 256 -35.30 -0.92 19.75
CA LEU A 256 -34.88 0.37 19.20
C LEU A 256 -34.64 1.44 20.27
N VAL A 257 -35.18 1.24 21.48
CA VAL A 257 -34.99 2.16 22.61
C VAL A 257 -34.12 1.54 23.73
N ALA A 258 -33.79 0.26 23.62
CA ALA A 258 -32.96 -0.43 24.60
C ALA A 258 -31.52 0.12 24.58
N HIS A 259 -30.90 0.25 25.76
CA HIS A 259 -29.56 0.81 25.97
C HIS A 259 -29.40 2.27 25.52
N GLY A 260 -30.52 2.95 25.22
CA GLY A 260 -30.56 4.38 24.93
C GLY A 260 -30.65 5.22 26.21
N PRO A 261 -30.30 6.52 26.15
CA PRO A 261 -30.41 7.42 27.29
C PRO A 261 -31.86 7.70 27.74
N ASP A 262 -32.85 7.35 26.92
CA ASP A 262 -34.30 7.49 27.19
C ASP A 262 -35.01 6.14 26.95
N GLU A 263 -34.55 5.11 27.64
CA GLU A 263 -35.12 3.77 27.57
C GLU A 263 -36.50 3.73 28.26
N PHE A 264 -37.53 3.25 27.55
CA PHE A 264 -38.88 3.16 28.09
C PHE A 264 -39.64 1.92 27.61
N ILE A 265 -40.72 1.61 28.32
CA ILE A 265 -41.74 0.63 27.95
C ILE A 265 -43.12 1.25 28.13
N ARG A 266 -44.05 0.97 27.22
CA ARG A 266 -45.43 1.44 27.36
C ARG A 266 -46.18 0.54 28.36
N ILE A 267 -46.84 1.17 29.33
CA ILE A 267 -47.63 0.48 30.35
C ILE A 267 -48.68 -0.48 29.75
N PRO A 268 -49.46 -0.11 28.70
CA PRO A 268 -50.39 -1.05 28.08
C PRO A 268 -49.72 -2.29 27.47
N ASP A 269 -48.51 -2.14 26.91
CA ASP A 269 -47.76 -3.22 26.28
C ASP A 269 -47.23 -4.17 27.37
N LEU A 270 -46.75 -3.62 28.49
CA LEU A 270 -46.37 -4.43 29.67
C LEU A 270 -47.57 -5.21 30.24
N ILE A 271 -48.72 -4.56 30.44
CA ILE A 271 -49.91 -5.21 31.00
C ILE A 271 -50.44 -6.31 30.05
N SER A 272 -50.52 -6.03 28.75
CA SER A 272 -51.01 -7.00 27.77
C SER A 272 -50.08 -8.21 27.63
N SER A 273 -48.76 -8.02 27.79
CA SER A 273 -47.79 -9.11 27.74
C SER A 273 -48.02 -10.19 28.81
N VAL A 274 -48.62 -9.84 29.96
CA VAL A 274 -48.99 -10.82 31.00
C VAL A 274 -49.93 -11.88 30.45
N SER A 275 -50.92 -11.48 29.66
CA SER A 275 -51.82 -12.42 28.98
C SER A 275 -51.09 -13.22 27.89
N GLY A 276 -50.13 -12.62 27.21
CA GLY A 276 -49.21 -13.31 26.29
C GLY A 276 -48.44 -14.43 26.98
N TYR A 277 -47.73 -14.13 28.06
CA TYR A 277 -47.00 -15.14 28.83
C TYR A 277 -47.90 -16.26 29.35
N LYS A 278 -49.09 -15.94 29.86
CA LYS A 278 -50.06 -16.96 30.30
C LYS A 278 -50.42 -17.94 29.17
N ARG A 279 -50.69 -17.43 27.96
CA ARG A 279 -51.01 -18.27 26.79
C ARG A 279 -49.84 -19.16 26.39
N LEU A 280 -48.61 -18.62 26.36
CA LEU A 280 -47.39 -19.40 26.05
C LEU A 280 -47.16 -20.52 27.07
N VAL A 281 -47.31 -20.22 28.37
CA VAL A 281 -47.17 -21.22 29.43
C VAL A 281 -48.21 -22.34 29.26
N LEU A 282 -49.47 -21.98 29.04
CA LEU A 282 -50.54 -22.97 28.83
C LEU A 282 -50.31 -23.84 27.58
N HIS A 283 -49.86 -23.24 26.48
CA HIS A 283 -49.48 -23.96 25.26
C HIS A 283 -48.44 -25.06 25.55
N PHE A 284 -47.35 -24.72 26.24
CA PHE A 284 -46.29 -25.70 26.54
C PHE A 284 -46.68 -26.75 27.57
N LEU A 285 -47.54 -26.41 28.53
CA LEU A 285 -48.10 -27.39 29.47
C LEU A 285 -48.99 -28.42 28.76
N GLN A 286 -49.75 -28.00 27.75
CA GLN A 286 -50.61 -28.88 26.97
C GLN A 286 -49.83 -29.73 25.98
N LYS A 287 -48.75 -29.20 25.38
CA LYS A 287 -47.84 -29.93 24.48
C LYS A 287 -47.05 -31.04 25.17
N SER A 288 -46.94 -30.98 26.50
CA SER A 288 -46.15 -31.92 27.32
C SER A 288 -46.96 -33.11 27.87
N GLN A 289 -48.25 -33.22 27.53
CA GLN A 289 -49.12 -34.38 27.80
C GLN A 289 -49.22 -35.26 26.55
#